data_AF-A0A176RZE7-F1
#
_entry.id   AF-A0A176RZE7-F1
#
_cell.length_a   1.000
_cell.length_b   1.000
_cell.length_c   1.000
_cell.angle_alpha   90.00
_cell.angle_beta   90.00
_cell.angle_gamma   90.00
#
_symmetry.space_group_name_H-M   'P 1'
#
loop_
_entity.id
_entity.type
_entity.pdbx_description
1 polymer ?
#
loop_
_entity_poly.entity_id
_entity_poly.type
_entity_poly.pdbx_seq_one_letter_code
_entity_poly.pdbx_strand_id
1 'polypeptide(L)'
;MQLKTLFLSLSLALLGTPSFATSCLDDQVNQAIQSKDLDKLESLLATMADCPKDFLDQIAQTLAAQADSLTQQGELAQAKKWLQYTPTKIWATLVAKGNIAAHQKKWQRANKFYNKALDLIADSQATPQAPSQAKIQEIFQLASEAQILAGHLVASISRSGEARGVMRDNIRGFEPKKRLLPVQF
;
A
#
# COMPACT_ATOMS: atom_id res chain seq x y z
N MET A 1 28.27 -67.37 7.35
CA MET A 1 26.97 -66.67 7.22
C MET A 1 27.24 -65.31 6.62
N GLN A 2 26.78 -65.08 5.39
CA GLN A 2 26.94 -63.82 4.66
C GLN A 2 25.84 -62.84 5.07
N LEU A 3 26.14 -61.53 5.04
CA LEU A 3 25.17 -60.52 4.65
C LEU A 3 25.92 -59.32 4.04
N LYS A 4 25.90 -59.24 2.70
CA LYS A 4 26.33 -58.09 1.90
C LYS A 4 25.13 -57.14 1.80
N THR A 5 25.23 -55.95 2.35
CA THR A 5 24.20 -54.90 2.21
C THR A 5 24.59 -53.98 1.05
N LEU A 6 23.84 -54.08 -0.04
CA LEU A 6 23.94 -53.22 -1.22
C LEU A 6 23.32 -51.84 -0.88
N PHE A 7 24.08 -50.76 -0.98
CA PHE A 7 23.52 -49.39 -0.99
C PHE A 7 23.30 -48.98 -2.45
N LEU A 8 22.03 -48.90 -2.85
CA LEU A 8 21.57 -48.39 -4.13
C LEU A 8 21.27 -46.89 -3.96
N SER A 9 22.19 -46.00 -4.33
CA SER A 9 21.94 -44.56 -4.33
C SER A 9 21.16 -44.17 -5.59
N LEU A 10 19.88 -43.86 -5.38
CA LEU A 10 18.92 -43.40 -6.39
C LEU A 10 19.23 -41.96 -6.81
N SER A 11 19.64 -41.78 -8.07
CA SER A 11 19.86 -40.47 -8.69
C SER A 11 18.53 -39.73 -8.83
N LEU A 12 18.30 -38.70 -8.01
CA LEU A 12 17.14 -37.83 -8.08
C LEU A 12 17.38 -36.80 -9.19
N ALA A 13 16.71 -36.96 -10.33
CA ALA A 13 16.68 -36.00 -11.41
C ALA A 13 15.96 -34.72 -10.94
N LEU A 14 16.71 -33.63 -10.75
CA LEU A 14 16.17 -32.28 -10.60
C LEU A 14 15.53 -31.86 -11.93
N LEU A 15 14.20 -31.93 -11.99
CA LEU A 15 13.41 -31.21 -12.97
C LEU A 15 13.52 -29.71 -12.64
N GLY A 16 14.39 -29.00 -13.34
CA GLY A 16 14.44 -27.55 -13.34
C GLY A 16 13.14 -26.99 -13.90
N THR A 17 12.30 -26.42 -13.05
CA THR A 17 11.19 -25.58 -13.49
C THR A 17 11.74 -24.30 -14.10
N PRO A 18 11.34 -23.91 -15.32
CA PRO A 18 11.78 -22.66 -15.91
C PRO A 18 11.16 -21.48 -15.15
N SER A 19 11.99 -20.75 -14.38
CA SER A 19 11.63 -19.46 -13.80
C SER A 19 11.51 -18.42 -14.91
N PHE A 20 10.30 -18.24 -15.44
CA PHE A 20 9.97 -17.10 -16.30
C PHE A 20 9.61 -15.89 -15.42
N ALA A 21 10.61 -15.15 -14.95
CA ALA A 21 10.44 -13.80 -14.41
C ALA A 21 11.79 -13.05 -14.39
N THR A 22 12.35 -12.74 -15.57
CA THR A 22 13.65 -12.03 -15.67
C THR A 22 13.60 -10.73 -16.47
N SER A 23 12.42 -10.13 -16.73
CA SER A 23 12.33 -8.90 -17.52
C SER A 23 12.02 -7.61 -16.75
N CYS A 24 11.63 -7.67 -15.46
CA CYS A 24 11.18 -6.48 -14.72
C CYS A 24 12.21 -5.87 -13.76
N LEU A 25 13.50 -6.19 -13.95
CA LEU A 25 14.63 -5.55 -13.28
C LEU A 25 14.50 -5.49 -11.74
N ASP A 26 13.85 -6.47 -11.12
CA ASP A 26 13.48 -6.46 -9.70
C ASP A 26 14.68 -6.20 -8.79
N ASP A 27 15.79 -6.91 -9.02
CA ASP A 27 17.03 -6.70 -8.28
C ASP A 27 17.57 -5.27 -8.40
N GLN A 28 17.47 -4.64 -9.59
CA GLN A 28 17.98 -3.29 -9.81
C GLN A 28 17.09 -2.23 -9.16
N VAL A 29 15.76 -2.43 -9.21
CA VAL A 29 14.78 -1.57 -8.54
C VAL A 29 14.98 -1.66 -7.04
N ASN A 30 15.06 -2.86 -6.48
CA ASN A 30 15.29 -3.08 -5.05
C ASN A 30 16.63 -2.51 -4.60
N GLN A 31 17.68 -2.67 -5.40
CA GLN A 31 18.98 -2.04 -5.13
C GLN A 31 18.87 -0.52 -5.11
N ALA A 32 18.22 0.10 -6.09
CA ALA A 32 18.05 1.56 -6.16
C ALA A 32 17.24 2.09 -4.96
N ILE A 33 16.20 1.36 -4.53
CA ILE A 33 15.42 1.67 -3.34
C ILE A 33 16.32 1.59 -2.09
N GLN A 34 17.07 0.51 -1.91
CA GLN A 34 17.94 0.31 -0.75
C GLN A 34 19.06 1.35 -0.68
N SER A 35 19.66 1.72 -1.82
CA SER A 35 20.70 2.74 -1.89
C SER A 35 20.14 4.17 -1.87
N LYS A 36 18.81 4.34 -1.79
CA LYS A 36 18.11 5.63 -1.91
C LYS A 36 18.47 6.41 -3.18
N ASP A 37 18.86 5.71 -4.24
CA ASP A 37 19.23 6.28 -5.54
C ASP A 37 17.96 6.53 -6.36
N LEU A 38 17.31 7.66 -6.06
CA LEU A 38 16.03 8.03 -6.67
C LEU A 38 16.14 8.35 -8.15
N ASP A 39 17.30 8.81 -8.60
CA ASP A 39 17.51 9.19 -10.00
C ASP A 39 17.70 7.92 -10.86
N LYS A 40 18.39 6.91 -10.34
CA LYS A 40 18.41 5.56 -10.93
C LYS A 40 17.03 4.90 -10.89
N LEU A 41 16.31 5.02 -9.77
CA LEU A 41 14.95 4.47 -9.65
C LEU A 41 14.00 5.08 -10.69
N GLU A 42 14.02 6.40 -10.89
CA GLU A 42 13.23 7.09 -11.91
C GLU A 42 13.52 6.55 -13.32
N SER A 43 14.80 6.42 -13.64
CA SER A 43 15.26 5.88 -14.94
C SER A 43 14.79 4.44 -15.15
N LEU A 44 14.84 3.61 -14.11
CA LEU A 44 14.35 2.23 -14.16
C LEU A 44 12.85 2.19 -14.38
N LEU A 45 12.07 2.91 -13.56
CA LEU A 45 10.60 2.90 -13.64
C LEU A 45 10.08 3.38 -15.01
N ALA A 46 10.77 4.31 -15.67
CA ALA A 46 10.42 4.77 -17.01
C ALA A 46 10.50 3.67 -18.09
N THR A 47 11.30 2.64 -17.88
CA THR A 47 11.47 1.52 -18.83
C THR A 47 10.51 0.35 -18.57
N MET A 48 9.72 0.42 -17.50
CA MET A 48 8.92 -0.69 -16.98
C MET A 48 7.45 -0.64 -17.38
N ALA A 49 7.12 -0.01 -18.51
CA ALA A 49 5.74 0.17 -18.97
C ALA A 49 5.01 -1.17 -19.18
N ASP A 50 5.73 -2.22 -19.60
CA ASP A 50 5.18 -3.54 -19.89
C ASP A 50 5.26 -4.51 -18.70
N CYS A 51 5.72 -4.04 -17.53
CA CYS A 51 5.78 -4.89 -16.35
C CYS A 51 4.39 -5.23 -15.82
N PRO A 52 4.21 -6.45 -15.27
CA PRO A 52 2.94 -6.84 -14.67
C PRO A 52 2.47 -5.82 -13.64
N LYS A 53 1.19 -5.48 -13.69
CA LYS A 53 0.60 -4.48 -12.79
C LYS A 53 0.87 -4.79 -11.31
N ASP A 54 0.74 -6.05 -10.91
CA ASP A 54 0.96 -6.47 -9.52
C ASP A 54 2.38 -6.18 -9.04
N PHE A 55 3.37 -6.27 -9.93
CA PHE A 55 4.75 -5.92 -9.64
C PHE A 55 4.92 -4.41 -9.44
N LEU A 56 4.34 -3.60 -10.33
CA LEU A 56 4.34 -2.13 -10.18
C LEU A 56 3.61 -1.68 -8.92
N ASP A 57 2.53 -2.35 -8.55
CA ASP A 57 1.79 -2.11 -7.30
C ASP A 57 2.66 -2.43 -6.07
N GLN A 58 3.44 -3.52 -6.09
CA GLN A 58 4.37 -3.87 -5.01
C GLN A 58 5.46 -2.80 -4.85
N ILE A 59 6.07 -2.34 -5.95
CA ILE A 59 7.03 -1.23 -5.90
C ILE A 59 6.38 0.01 -5.30
N ALA A 60 5.19 0.39 -5.76
CA ALA A 60 4.49 1.55 -5.22
C ALA A 60 4.20 1.44 -3.72
N GLN A 61 3.91 0.24 -3.21
CA GLN A 61 3.75 0.00 -1.77
C GLN A 61 5.08 0.16 -1.02
N THR A 62 6.19 -0.37 -1.55
CA THR A 62 7.53 -0.20 -0.98
C THR A 62 7.93 1.27 -0.92
N LEU A 63 7.73 2.03 -2.00
CA LEU A 63 8.00 3.48 -2.03
C LEU A 63 7.12 4.24 -1.04
N ALA A 64 5.85 3.84 -0.87
CA ALA A 64 4.96 4.43 0.11
C ALA A 64 5.40 4.15 1.55
N ALA A 65 5.88 2.94 1.86
CA ALA A 65 6.44 2.60 3.17
C ALA A 65 7.69 3.43 3.48
N GLN A 66 8.58 3.62 2.50
CA GLN A 66 9.76 4.46 2.66
C GLN A 66 9.37 5.93 2.90
N ALA A 67 8.39 6.44 2.15
CA ALA A 67 7.87 7.79 2.35
C ALA A 67 7.22 7.98 3.73
N ASP A 68 6.56 6.94 4.25
CA ASP A 68 5.97 6.98 5.59
C ASP A 68 7.05 7.05 6.68
N SER A 69 8.09 6.23 6.58
CA SER A 69 9.26 6.28 7.46
C SER A 69 9.92 7.67 7.48
N LEU A 70 10.12 8.27 6.30
CA LEU A 70 10.64 9.63 6.16
C LEU A 70 9.69 10.68 6.77
N THR A 71 8.38 10.47 6.65
CA THR A 71 7.37 11.35 7.26
C THR A 71 7.46 11.33 8.78
N GLN A 72 7.62 10.15 9.38
CA GLN A 72 7.79 10.00 10.84
C GLN A 72 9.09 10.65 11.34
N GLN A 73 10.12 10.71 10.50
CA GLN A 73 11.39 11.41 10.78
C GLN A 73 11.31 12.93 10.56
N GLY A 74 10.17 13.46 10.09
CA GLY A 74 10.01 14.88 9.75
C GLY A 74 10.62 15.28 8.41
N GLU A 75 11.15 14.35 7.63
CA GLU A 75 11.78 14.58 6.32
C GLU A 75 10.76 14.72 5.18
N LEU A 76 9.80 15.63 5.36
CA LEU A 76 8.62 15.74 4.49
C LEU A 76 8.95 16.02 3.02
N ALA A 77 10.07 16.70 2.73
CA ALA A 77 10.50 16.96 1.36
C ALA A 77 10.95 15.67 0.66
N GLN A 78 11.74 14.85 1.35
CA GLN A 78 12.19 13.56 0.83
C GLN A 78 11.00 12.61 0.69
N ALA A 79 10.14 12.49 1.71
CA ALA A 79 8.93 11.69 1.65
C ALA A 79 8.08 12.00 0.39
N LYS A 80 7.95 13.29 0.03
CA LYS A 80 7.26 13.69 -1.20
C LYS A 80 7.99 13.27 -2.47
N LYS A 81 9.32 13.36 -2.53
CA LYS A 81 10.11 12.92 -3.69
C LYS A 81 9.88 11.42 -3.95
N TRP A 82 9.91 10.59 -2.92
CA TRP A 82 9.59 9.16 -3.03
C TRP A 82 8.19 8.89 -3.60
N LEU A 83 7.19 9.69 -3.21
CA LEU A 83 5.82 9.52 -3.68
C LEU A 83 5.54 10.10 -5.08
N GLN A 84 6.47 10.82 -5.70
CA GLN A 84 6.31 11.32 -7.08
C GLN A 84 6.18 10.18 -8.09
N TYR A 85 6.84 9.06 -7.82
CA TYR A 85 6.89 7.89 -8.68
C TYR A 85 5.75 6.88 -8.43
N THR A 86 4.78 7.23 -7.58
CA THR A 86 3.73 6.30 -7.15
C THR A 86 2.33 6.68 -7.68
N PRO A 87 1.58 5.73 -8.28
CA PRO A 87 0.22 6.01 -8.75
C PRO A 87 -0.73 6.35 -7.60
N THR A 88 -1.65 7.28 -7.83
CA THR A 88 -2.70 7.64 -6.84
C THR A 88 -3.88 6.65 -6.75
N LYS A 89 -3.77 5.51 -7.46
CA LYS A 89 -4.71 4.38 -7.42
C LYS A 89 -4.23 3.25 -6.49
N ILE A 90 -3.13 3.45 -5.76
CA ILE A 90 -2.61 2.52 -4.75
C ILE A 90 -2.98 3.02 -3.36
N TRP A 91 -3.61 2.17 -2.54
CA TRP A 91 -4.07 2.57 -1.21
C TRP A 91 -2.89 3.03 -0.32
N ALA A 92 -1.75 2.33 -0.36
CA ALA A 92 -0.59 2.66 0.47
C ALA A 92 -0.03 4.05 0.15
N THR A 93 0.02 4.41 -1.14
CA THR A 93 0.38 5.75 -1.60
C THR A 93 -0.55 6.82 -1.03
N LEU A 94 -1.86 6.55 -0.98
CA LEU A 94 -2.82 7.49 -0.40
C LEU A 94 -2.63 7.62 1.11
N VAL A 95 -2.38 6.53 1.82
CA VAL A 95 -2.07 6.56 3.26
C VAL A 95 -0.83 7.43 3.53
N ALA A 96 0.27 7.21 2.80
CA ALA A 96 1.49 8.02 2.95
C ALA A 96 1.24 9.51 2.63
N LYS A 97 0.46 9.82 1.59
CA LYS A 97 0.04 11.22 1.30
C LYS A 97 -0.83 11.80 2.43
N GLY A 98 -1.67 10.98 3.06
CA GLY A 98 -2.43 11.32 4.25
C GLY A 98 -1.53 11.66 5.43
N ASN A 99 -0.54 10.81 5.73
CA ASN A 99 0.42 11.00 6.81
C ASN A 99 1.23 12.29 6.63
N ILE A 100 1.71 12.57 5.41
CA ILE A 100 2.37 13.84 5.09
C ILE A 100 1.43 15.02 5.35
N ALA A 101 0.16 14.93 4.93
CA ALA A 101 -0.80 16.01 5.15
C ALA A 101 -1.11 16.21 6.64
N ALA A 102 -1.26 15.13 7.41
CA ALA A 102 -1.46 15.14 8.85
C ALA A 102 -0.28 15.79 9.58
N HIS A 103 0.96 15.43 9.21
CA HIS A 103 2.17 16.04 9.76
C HIS A 103 2.27 17.55 9.46
N GLN A 104 1.66 18.00 8.36
CA GLN A 104 1.52 19.42 8.02
C GLN A 104 0.29 20.10 8.64
N LYS A 105 -0.44 19.42 9.53
CA LYS A 105 -1.71 19.88 10.14
C LYS A 105 -2.80 20.20 9.12
N LYS A 106 -2.72 19.61 7.91
CA LYS A 106 -3.72 19.76 6.83
C LYS A 106 -4.79 18.68 6.97
N TRP A 107 -5.52 18.71 8.07
CA TRP A 107 -6.43 17.64 8.50
C TRP A 107 -7.50 17.29 7.46
N GLN A 108 -8.10 18.28 6.80
CA GLN A 108 -9.08 18.03 5.72
C GLN A 108 -8.46 17.23 4.56
N ARG A 109 -7.22 17.53 4.20
CA ARG A 109 -6.51 16.82 3.12
C ARG A 109 -6.09 15.43 3.56
N ALA A 110 -5.64 15.27 4.80
CA ALA A 110 -5.33 13.97 5.38
C ALA A 110 -6.58 13.07 5.39
N ASN A 111 -7.69 13.58 5.91
CA ASN A 111 -8.99 12.90 5.93
C ASN A 111 -9.41 12.42 4.53
N LYS A 112 -9.31 13.29 3.51
CA LYS A 112 -9.62 12.93 2.13
C LYS A 112 -8.76 11.77 1.60
N PHE A 113 -7.47 11.77 1.90
CA PHE A 113 -6.58 10.71 1.46
C PHE A 113 -6.86 9.38 2.16
N TYR A 114 -7.05 9.39 3.48
CA TYR A 114 -7.34 8.16 4.22
C TYR A 114 -8.68 7.55 3.82
N ASN A 115 -9.74 8.35 3.67
CA ASN A 115 -11.03 7.84 3.18
C ASN A 115 -10.93 7.25 1.78
N LYS A 116 -10.15 7.87 0.88
CA LYS A 116 -9.92 7.31 -0.46
C LYS A 116 -9.10 6.01 -0.39
N ALA A 117 -8.17 5.87 0.55
CA ALA A 117 -7.45 4.62 0.77
C ALA A 117 -8.40 3.51 1.24
N LEU A 118 -9.28 3.80 2.20
CA LEU A 118 -10.31 2.87 2.68
C LEU A 118 -11.26 2.44 1.54
N ASP A 119 -11.64 3.36 0.67
CA ASP A 119 -12.45 3.04 -0.51
C ASP A 119 -11.74 2.10 -1.49
N LEU A 120 -10.45 2.31 -1.74
CA LEU A 120 -9.66 1.41 -2.60
C LEU A 120 -9.48 0.03 -1.97
N ILE A 121 -9.30 -0.05 -0.65
CA ILE A 121 -9.16 -1.33 0.07
C ILE A 121 -10.47 -2.12 -0.02
N ALA A 122 -11.61 -1.43 0.14
CA ALA A 122 -12.93 -2.05 0.05
C ALA A 122 -13.23 -2.64 -1.33
N ASP A 123 -12.69 -2.06 -2.40
CA ASP A 123 -12.81 -2.56 -3.76
C ASP A 123 -11.82 -3.71 -4.03
N SER A 124 -12.34 -4.94 -4.19
CA SER A 124 -11.52 -6.13 -4.44
C SER A 124 -10.91 -6.19 -5.84
N GLN A 125 -11.43 -5.43 -6.79
CA GLN A 125 -10.84 -5.31 -8.12
C GLN A 125 -9.68 -4.32 -8.10
N ALA A 126 -9.83 -3.21 -7.38
CA ALA A 126 -8.76 -2.22 -7.21
C ALA A 126 -7.63 -2.72 -6.30
N THR A 127 -7.98 -3.45 -5.24
CA THR A 127 -7.03 -4.03 -4.29
C THR A 127 -7.28 -5.53 -4.15
N PRO A 128 -6.80 -6.37 -5.09
CA PRO A 128 -6.97 -7.82 -5.00
C PRO A 128 -6.44 -8.39 -3.68
N GLN A 129 -5.21 -8.01 -3.33
CA GLN A 129 -4.58 -8.34 -2.05
C GLN A 129 -4.81 -7.22 -1.04
N ALA A 130 -5.77 -7.44 -0.14
CA ALA A 130 -6.05 -6.48 0.93
C ALA A 130 -4.91 -6.44 1.96
N PRO A 131 -4.66 -5.27 2.59
CA PRO A 131 -3.79 -5.21 3.76
C PRO A 131 -4.40 -5.96 4.95
N SER A 132 -3.59 -6.21 5.98
CA SER A 132 -4.05 -6.87 7.20
C SER A 132 -5.18 -6.09 7.90
N GLN A 133 -6.06 -6.78 8.62
CA GLN A 133 -7.14 -6.13 9.37
C GLN A 133 -6.62 -5.05 10.34
N ALA A 134 -5.46 -5.29 10.98
CA ALA A 134 -4.82 -4.30 11.85
C ALA A 134 -4.48 -3.01 11.09
N LYS A 135 -3.95 -3.12 9.87
CA LYS A 135 -3.64 -1.96 9.03
C LYS A 135 -4.91 -1.25 8.55
N ILE A 136 -5.98 -1.99 8.24
CA ILE A 136 -7.29 -1.39 7.91
C ILE A 136 -7.82 -0.59 9.09
N GLN A 137 -7.77 -1.16 10.31
CA GLN A 137 -8.17 -0.49 11.54
C GLN A 137 -7.35 0.78 11.80
N GLU A 138 -6.03 0.72 11.61
CA GLU A 138 -5.14 1.88 11.75
C GLU A 138 -5.53 3.02 10.79
N ILE A 139 -5.75 2.71 9.51
CA ILE A 139 -6.16 3.72 8.52
C ILE A 139 -7.54 4.29 8.86
N PHE A 140 -8.46 3.46 9.34
CA PHE A 140 -9.77 3.89 9.81
C PHE A 140 -9.66 4.88 10.98
N GLN A 141 -8.78 4.59 11.93
CA GLN A 141 -8.53 5.47 13.07
C GLN A 141 -7.93 6.81 12.63
N LEU A 142 -6.91 6.78 11.77
CA LEU A 142 -6.30 7.99 11.19
C LEU A 142 -7.32 8.86 10.45
N ALA A 143 -8.20 8.24 9.67
CA ALA A 143 -9.28 8.94 8.98
C ALA A 143 -10.26 9.60 9.96
N SER A 144 -10.67 8.85 11.00
CA SER A 144 -11.59 9.35 12.02
C SER A 144 -11.01 10.53 12.81
N GLU A 145 -9.75 10.43 13.23
CA GLU A 145 -9.03 11.50 13.93
C GLU A 145 -8.85 12.75 13.04
N ALA A 146 -8.42 12.54 11.79
CA ALA A 146 -8.29 13.65 10.84
C ALA A 146 -9.63 14.34 10.58
N GLN A 147 -10.74 13.61 10.61
CA GLN A 147 -12.08 14.18 10.48
C GLN A 147 -12.46 15.05 11.68
N ILE A 148 -12.15 14.61 12.92
CA ILE A 148 -12.35 15.42 14.13
C ILE A 148 -11.54 16.71 14.04
N LEU A 149 -10.25 16.59 13.74
CA LEU A 149 -9.30 17.71 13.71
C LEU A 149 -9.58 18.68 12.56
N ALA A 150 -10.23 18.23 11.49
CA ALA A 150 -10.68 19.12 10.42
C ALA A 150 -11.85 20.03 10.84
N GLY A 151 -12.53 19.73 11.95
CA GLY A 151 -13.64 20.53 12.47
C GLY A 151 -14.93 20.47 11.63
N HIS A 152 -14.98 19.59 10.62
CA HIS A 152 -16.17 19.36 9.80
C HIS A 152 -16.27 17.89 9.42
N LEU A 153 -17.44 17.31 9.65
CA LEU A 153 -17.74 15.91 9.36
C LEU A 153 -18.17 15.83 7.89
N VAL A 154 -17.26 15.42 7.00
CA VAL A 154 -17.62 15.13 5.60
C VAL A 154 -18.22 13.73 5.56
N ALA A 155 -19.54 13.62 5.71
CA ALA A 155 -20.22 12.39 5.32
C ALA A 155 -20.08 12.23 3.80
N SER A 156 -19.37 11.19 3.37
CA SER A 156 -19.29 10.86 1.94
C SER A 156 -20.18 9.66 1.67
N ILE A 157 -21.41 9.95 1.24
CA ILE A 157 -22.27 8.97 0.57
C ILE A 157 -21.88 9.03 -0.91
N SER A 158 -21.70 7.87 -1.55
CA SER A 158 -21.47 7.81 -2.99
C SER A 158 -22.71 8.29 -3.76
N ARG A 159 -22.59 8.55 -5.07
CA ARG A 159 -23.78 8.85 -5.89
C ARG A 159 -24.77 7.67 -5.95
N SER A 160 -24.31 6.45 -5.67
CA SER A 160 -25.15 5.24 -5.62
C SER A 160 -25.80 5.02 -4.24
N GLY A 161 -25.59 5.92 -3.27
CA GLY A 161 -26.13 5.77 -1.91
C GLY A 161 -25.26 4.90 -0.99
N GLU A 162 -24.16 4.35 -1.49
CA GLU A 162 -23.24 3.53 -0.69
C GLU A 162 -22.39 4.39 0.23
N ALA A 163 -22.21 3.92 1.46
CA ALA A 163 -21.32 4.57 2.40
C ALA A 163 -19.85 4.46 1.95
N ARG A 164 -19.06 5.51 2.20
CA ARG A 164 -17.64 5.58 1.81
C ARG A 164 -16.73 5.86 2.99
N GLY A 165 -15.47 5.47 2.82
CA GLY A 165 -14.42 5.70 3.81
C GLY A 165 -14.83 5.27 5.22
N VAL A 166 -14.76 6.17 6.20
CA VAL A 166 -15.11 5.88 7.61
C VAL A 166 -16.59 5.60 7.86
N MET A 167 -17.45 5.84 6.86
CA MET A 167 -18.88 5.52 6.95
C MET A 167 -19.20 4.10 6.49
N ARG A 168 -18.25 3.32 5.96
CA ARG A 168 -18.47 1.95 5.48
C ARG A 168 -18.74 0.96 6.61
N ASP A 169 -19.80 0.17 6.49
CA ASP A 169 -20.18 -0.89 7.44
C ASP A 169 -19.15 -2.01 7.54
N ASN A 170 -18.57 -2.38 6.40
CA ASN A 170 -17.52 -3.39 6.31
C ASN A 170 -16.45 -2.93 5.33
N ILE A 171 -15.18 -3.15 5.69
CA ILE A 171 -14.01 -2.92 4.84
C ILE A 171 -13.19 -4.21 4.83
N ARG A 172 -13.43 -5.09 3.86
CA ARG A 172 -12.71 -6.38 3.71
C ARG A 172 -12.70 -7.22 4.99
N GLY A 173 -13.86 -7.33 5.65
CA GLY A 173 -14.02 -8.09 6.89
C GLY A 173 -13.69 -7.31 8.17
N PHE A 174 -13.20 -6.07 8.06
CA PHE A 174 -13.13 -5.16 9.20
C PHE A 174 -14.47 -4.43 9.37
N GLU A 175 -15.07 -4.56 10.55
CA GLU A 175 -16.34 -3.92 10.91
C GLU A 175 -16.12 -2.86 12.00
N PRO A 176 -16.18 -1.55 11.65
CA PRO A 176 -15.99 -0.49 12.62
C PRO A 176 -17.08 -0.52 13.70
N LYS A 177 -16.68 -0.72 14.96
CA LYS A 177 -17.59 -0.76 16.13
C LYS A 177 -18.11 0.60 16.58
N LYS A 178 -17.40 1.68 16.26
CA LYS A 178 -17.73 3.06 16.66
C LYS A 178 -17.47 4.00 15.49
N ARG A 179 -18.36 4.98 15.32
CA ARG A 179 -18.26 6.01 14.27
C ARG A 179 -18.66 7.36 14.81
N LEU A 180 -18.07 8.38 14.23
CA LEU A 180 -18.50 9.75 14.42
C LEU A 180 -19.62 10.03 13.43
N LEU A 181 -20.81 10.36 13.94
CA LEU A 181 -21.93 10.74 13.10
C LEU A 181 -22.01 12.27 12.99
N PRO A 182 -22.18 12.83 11.78
CA PRO A 182 -22.55 14.23 11.61
C PRO A 182 -23.90 14.48 12.26
N VAL A 183 -23.93 15.31 13.29
CA VAL A 183 -25.16 15.92 13.79
C VAL A 183 -25.24 17.29 13.15
N GLN A 184 -26.28 17.51 12.34
CA GLN A 184 -26.64 18.86 11.90
C GLN A 184 -27.50 19.47 13.00
N PHE A 185 -27.06 20.61 13.53
CA PHE A 185 -27.84 21.43 14.46
C PHE A 185 -28.66 22.45 13.68
#